data_AF-A0A1I0FJV4-F1
#
_entry.id   AF-A0A1I0FJV4-F1
#
_cell.length_a   1.000
_cell.length_b   1.000
_cell.length_c   1.000
_cell.angle_alpha   90.00
_cell.angle_beta   90.00
_cell.angle_gamma   90.00
#
_symmetry.space_group_name_H-M   'P 1'
#
loop_
_entity.id
_entity.type
_entity.pdbx_description
1 polymer ?
#
loop_
_entity_poly.entity_id
_entity_poly.type
_entity_poly.pdbx_seq_one_letter_code
_entity_poly.pdbx_strand_id
1 'polypeptide(L)'
;MKSKYGKLMLVIGMFVLIGIVYRASIDEYIYEDASIFFDEGIAIVKMDGLYGSINKEGEIILSPEFEDIYYFSEKYIKVKKDGYYGLVDEEGQIILELAYEEIGSFLPDALIRVKRDGKYGYIHQDGSIIVEPKYDDGDLYFTEALAKIKKNEQWGFIDRNGEVIIEPQYQEIYGFREGLAAVKIHGKWGYIDKLGGWVIEPKYDNAFSFVEGFAAVAMGDKWTYIDKEENFLTEPKFHGAIYFSEGLAMVGVERSDGSKVGYINQTGEMVIEPIFTSGSNFTRNGARVQLGDKWGYINNKGEFHIEPQYDALEVFYNDLFTMMPNYSDNKWGLVDIKGDVVLEPQFDEIKPFNYELGMIKLDEKYGLIDSKGNILIEPQFDVIDAFTSPNYLRIKTQEQYGYMDIRGKIIIQPQYDAVGLFQEGLAAVKVNNQWGFVNEENQWVIKPQYDEAKGFSNGLSPVKINGKWGYIDRTGKKIL
;
A
#
# COMPACT_ATOMS: atom_id res chain seq x y z
N MET A 1 32.57 61.38 -28.24
CA MET A 1 31.51 61.62 -27.24
C MET A 1 31.39 60.38 -26.36
N LYS A 2 31.39 60.58 -25.03
CA LYS A 2 31.23 59.55 -24.00
C LYS A 2 29.83 58.95 -23.99
N SER A 3 29.71 57.68 -23.63
CA SER A 3 28.56 57.04 -22.96
C SER A 3 29.12 55.75 -22.33
N LYS A 4 29.51 55.67 -21.05
CA LYS A 4 28.85 55.96 -19.76
C LYS A 4 27.71 54.99 -19.38
N TYR A 5 27.74 53.73 -19.84
CA TYR A 5 26.95 52.62 -19.25
C TYR A 5 27.67 51.26 -19.20
N GLY A 6 29.00 51.24 -19.24
CA GLY A 6 29.80 50.07 -18.86
C GLY A 6 30.26 50.20 -17.41
N LYS A 7 29.99 49.19 -16.57
CA LYS A 7 30.18 49.11 -15.10
C LYS A 7 28.95 49.49 -14.25
N LEU A 8 27.88 48.70 -14.33
CA LEU A 8 26.93 48.55 -13.21
C LEU A 8 26.11 47.24 -13.32
N MET A 9 26.77 46.08 -13.38
CA MET A 9 26.14 44.76 -13.14
C MET A 9 27.23 43.73 -12.84
N LEU A 10 28.03 43.96 -11.79
CA LEU A 10 28.98 42.96 -11.32
C LEU A 10 29.21 43.01 -9.79
N VAL A 11 28.25 43.55 -9.02
CA VAL A 11 28.40 43.70 -7.56
C VAL A 11 27.18 43.22 -6.77
N ILE A 12 26.09 42.78 -7.40
CA ILE A 12 24.91 42.28 -6.66
C ILE A 12 24.99 40.76 -6.37
N GLY A 13 25.81 40.00 -7.11
CA GLY A 13 25.99 38.55 -6.87
C GLY A 13 27.02 38.17 -5.80
N MET A 14 27.81 39.12 -5.28
CA MET A 14 28.90 38.82 -4.33
C MET A 14 28.55 39.16 -2.87
N PHE A 15 27.41 39.78 -2.60
CA PHE A 15 26.96 40.10 -1.24
C PHE A 15 25.94 39.10 -0.67
N VAL A 16 25.33 38.24 -1.50
CA VAL A 16 24.45 37.17 -1.00
C VAL A 16 25.27 35.98 -0.48
N LEU A 17 26.40 35.65 -1.11
CA LEU A 17 27.29 34.58 -0.60
C LEU A 17 28.13 34.99 0.62
N ILE A 18 28.43 36.27 0.82
CA ILE A 18 29.25 36.74 1.95
C ILE A 18 28.41 36.93 3.23
N GLY A 19 27.07 36.94 3.12
CA GLY A 19 26.15 37.02 4.26
C GLY A 19 25.91 35.69 4.99
N ILE A 20 26.08 34.54 4.34
CA ILE A 20 25.89 33.20 4.95
C ILE A 20 27.13 32.76 5.75
N VAL A 21 28.29 33.37 5.49
CA VAL A 21 29.53 33.12 6.27
C VAL A 21 29.63 34.01 7.52
N TYR A 22 28.62 34.84 7.81
CA TYR A 22 28.53 35.54 9.08
C TYR A 22 27.89 34.62 10.12
N ARG A 23 28.73 33.75 10.72
CA ARG A 23 28.51 33.03 11.98
C ARG A 23 27.03 32.91 12.35
N ALA A 24 26.40 31.80 11.96
CA ALA A 24 25.43 31.17 12.84
C ALA A 24 26.16 30.94 14.18
N SER A 25 26.09 31.93 15.06
CA SER A 25 26.30 31.70 16.48
C SER A 25 25.29 30.63 16.85
N ILE A 26 25.80 29.46 17.20
CA ILE A 26 25.33 28.31 18.00
C ILE A 26 23.98 28.41 18.77
N ASP A 27 23.32 29.56 18.87
CA ASP A 27 21.99 29.79 19.41
C ASP A 27 21.07 30.21 18.24
N GLU A 28 20.23 29.34 17.69
CA GLU A 28 18.81 29.22 18.10
C GLU A 28 18.20 27.99 17.39
N TYR A 29 17.08 27.48 17.88
CA TYR A 29 16.24 26.58 17.10
C TYR A 29 15.62 27.44 16.00
N ILE A 30 15.90 27.15 14.72
CA ILE A 30 15.56 28.08 13.62
C ILE A 30 14.48 27.57 12.66
N TYR A 31 14.26 26.26 12.60
CA TYR A 31 13.40 25.66 11.58
C TYR A 31 11.92 25.79 11.94
N GLU A 32 11.06 26.00 10.95
CA GLU A 32 9.60 25.99 11.11
C GLU A 32 9.04 24.56 11.16
N ASP A 33 9.73 23.63 10.51
CA ASP A 33 9.51 22.18 10.52
C ASP A 33 10.83 21.46 10.24
N ALA A 34 10.96 20.23 10.73
CA ALA A 34 12.17 19.43 10.64
C ALA A 34 11.84 17.94 10.66
N SER A 35 12.26 17.16 9.66
CA SER A 35 12.13 15.71 9.66
C SER A 35 13.16 15.05 10.58
N ILE A 36 12.98 13.76 10.85
CA ILE A 36 14.11 12.93 11.31
C ILE A 36 15.17 12.88 10.20
N PHE A 37 16.40 12.53 10.56
CA PHE A 37 17.42 12.19 9.57
C PHE A 37 17.07 10.84 8.92
N PHE A 38 17.08 10.77 7.60
CA PHE A 38 17.00 9.51 6.86
C PHE A 38 18.33 8.77 6.93
N ASP A 39 18.36 7.50 6.53
CA ASP A 39 19.52 6.60 6.69
C ASP A 39 20.79 7.15 6.01
N GLU A 40 20.64 7.96 4.96
CA GLU A 40 21.71 8.61 4.21
C GLU A 40 22.29 9.86 4.92
N GLY A 41 21.70 10.28 6.05
CA GLY A 41 22.20 11.41 6.82
C GLY A 41 21.69 12.78 6.35
N ILE A 42 20.58 12.80 5.62
CA ILE A 42 19.88 14.01 5.19
C ILE A 42 18.62 14.22 6.05
N ALA A 43 18.26 15.46 6.35
CA ALA A 43 16.96 15.81 6.89
C ALA A 43 16.29 16.93 6.08
N ILE A 44 14.96 16.86 5.94
CA ILE A 44 14.15 17.92 5.33
C ILE A 44 13.81 18.94 6.40
N VAL A 45 14.04 20.22 6.09
CA VAL A 45 13.76 21.33 7.00
C VAL A 45 12.99 22.43 6.29
N LYS A 46 12.19 23.17 7.05
CA LYS A 46 11.43 24.32 6.56
C LYS A 46 11.98 25.61 7.14
N MET A 47 12.27 26.57 6.28
CA MET A 47 12.76 27.91 6.61
C MET A 47 12.00 28.94 5.76
N ASP A 48 11.53 30.02 6.39
CA ASP A 48 10.81 31.11 5.73
C ASP A 48 9.65 30.62 4.84
N GLY A 49 8.90 29.63 5.31
CA GLY A 49 7.76 29.06 4.59
C GLY A 49 8.10 28.01 3.52
N LEU A 50 9.38 27.76 3.22
CA LEU A 50 9.82 26.86 2.14
C LEU A 50 10.70 25.73 2.67
N TYR A 51 10.65 24.58 1.98
CA TYR A 51 11.41 23.38 2.30
C TYR A 51 12.74 23.35 1.55
N GLY A 52 13.76 22.86 2.27
CA GLY A 52 15.09 22.50 1.79
C GLY A 52 15.59 21.27 2.54
N SER A 53 16.88 20.97 2.45
CA SER A 53 17.49 19.86 3.19
C SER A 53 18.86 20.21 3.76
N ILE A 54 19.26 19.49 4.81
CA ILE A 54 20.54 19.66 5.51
C ILE A 54 21.23 18.33 5.77
N ASN A 55 22.56 18.36 5.90
CA ASN A 55 23.34 17.24 6.45
C ASN A 55 23.40 17.30 7.99
N LYS A 56 24.12 16.35 8.61
CA LYS A 56 24.25 16.25 10.07
C LYS A 56 25.07 17.38 10.69
N GLU A 57 25.89 18.06 9.89
CA GLU A 57 26.65 19.25 10.25
C GLU A 57 25.81 20.53 10.18
N GLY A 58 24.57 20.44 9.66
CA GLY A 58 23.66 21.58 9.46
C GLY A 58 23.96 22.38 8.20
N GLU A 59 24.81 21.87 7.32
CA GLU A 59 25.08 22.48 6.04
C GLU A 59 23.88 22.26 5.13
N ILE A 60 23.46 23.33 4.46
CA ILE A 60 22.36 23.28 3.49
C ILE A 60 22.82 22.43 2.30
N ILE A 61 22.12 21.33 2.07
CA ILE A 61 22.26 20.47 0.90
C ILE A 61 21.37 21.03 -0.22
N LEU A 62 20.05 21.09 0.01
CA LEU A 62 19.10 21.77 -0.86
C LEU A 62 18.68 23.10 -0.23
N SER A 63 18.86 24.18 -0.97
CA SER A 63 18.41 25.51 -0.53
C SER A 63 16.89 25.53 -0.31
N PRO A 64 16.38 26.16 0.77
CA PRO A 64 14.94 26.27 1.00
C PRO A 64 14.26 27.12 -0.07
N GLU A 65 13.66 26.47 -1.05
CA GLU A 65 12.95 27.13 -2.14
C GLU A 65 11.71 26.36 -2.64
N PHE A 66 11.41 25.21 -2.02
CA PHE A 66 10.35 24.32 -2.45
C PHE A 66 9.12 24.45 -1.57
N GLU A 67 7.94 24.34 -2.17
CA GLU A 67 6.67 24.26 -1.42
C GLU A 67 6.57 22.96 -0.63
N ASP A 68 7.21 21.90 -1.14
CA ASP A 68 7.21 20.57 -0.54
C ASP A 68 8.41 19.73 -1.03
N ILE A 69 8.89 18.83 -0.18
CA ILE A 69 9.96 17.87 -0.49
C ILE A 69 9.57 16.48 0.00
N TYR A 70 9.59 15.53 -0.91
CA TYR A 70 9.33 14.12 -0.68
C TYR A 70 10.63 13.34 -0.90
N TYR A 71 11.28 12.98 0.20
CA TYR A 71 12.45 12.12 0.19
C TYR A 71 12.02 10.69 -0.13
N PHE A 72 12.48 10.15 -1.26
CA PHE A 72 11.96 8.90 -1.82
C PHE A 72 13.04 7.82 -2.00
N SER A 73 14.22 8.20 -2.51
CA SER A 73 15.30 7.26 -2.80
C SER A 73 16.65 7.88 -2.46
N GLU A 74 17.66 7.02 -2.32
CA GLU A 74 19.06 7.43 -2.11
C GLU A 74 19.58 8.43 -3.16
N LYS A 75 19.01 8.49 -4.37
CA LYS A 75 19.56 9.30 -5.48
C LYS A 75 18.71 10.49 -5.90
N TYR A 76 17.38 10.40 -5.74
CA TYR A 76 16.45 11.38 -6.29
C TYR A 76 15.41 11.79 -5.27
N ILE A 77 15.21 13.10 -5.22
CA ILE A 77 14.31 13.78 -4.30
C ILE A 77 13.20 14.40 -5.14
N LYS A 78 11.95 14.04 -4.81
CA LYS A 78 10.78 14.63 -5.46
C LYS A 78 10.46 15.96 -4.79
N VAL A 79 10.48 17.03 -5.55
CA VAL A 79 10.26 18.39 -5.05
C VAL A 79 9.05 19.01 -5.69
N LYS A 80 8.44 19.99 -5.01
CA LYS A 80 7.33 20.78 -5.53
C LYS A 80 7.65 22.27 -5.47
N LYS A 81 7.41 23.00 -6.55
CA LYS A 81 7.56 24.46 -6.64
C LYS A 81 6.56 25.03 -7.62
N ASP A 82 5.96 26.17 -7.28
CA ASP A 82 4.97 26.87 -8.11
C ASP A 82 3.80 25.96 -8.56
N GLY A 83 3.39 25.02 -7.69
CA GLY A 83 2.35 24.03 -7.99
C GLY A 83 2.78 22.80 -8.79
N TYR A 84 4.03 22.74 -9.29
CA TYR A 84 4.52 21.64 -10.12
C TYR A 84 5.57 20.79 -9.41
N TYR A 85 5.58 19.50 -9.74
CA TYR A 85 6.56 18.53 -9.29
C TYR A 85 7.70 18.35 -10.28
N GLY A 86 8.88 18.08 -9.76
CA GLY A 86 10.06 17.63 -10.50
C GLY A 86 10.94 16.73 -9.63
N LEU A 87 12.07 16.29 -10.18
CA LEU A 87 13.06 15.49 -9.48
C LEU A 87 14.39 16.23 -9.48
N VAL A 88 15.05 16.22 -8.33
CA VAL A 88 16.42 16.74 -8.18
C VAL A 88 17.31 15.66 -7.57
N ASP A 89 18.61 15.74 -7.82
CA ASP A 89 19.61 14.97 -7.07
C ASP A 89 19.87 15.61 -5.69
N GLU A 90 20.82 15.00 -4.96
CA GLU A 90 21.24 15.45 -3.64
C GLU A 90 21.80 16.88 -3.67
N GLU A 91 22.51 17.26 -4.73
CA GLU A 91 23.05 18.61 -4.90
C GLU A 91 22.03 19.63 -5.42
N GLY A 92 20.80 19.21 -5.69
CA GLY A 92 19.71 20.07 -6.18
C GLY A 92 19.74 20.30 -7.69
N GLN A 93 20.53 19.53 -8.43
CA GLN A 93 20.50 19.56 -9.89
C GLN A 93 19.20 18.95 -10.37
N ILE A 94 18.58 19.62 -11.34
CA ILE A 94 17.31 19.17 -11.92
C ILE A 94 17.57 17.92 -12.75
N ILE A 95 16.99 16.80 -12.31
CA ILE A 95 16.96 15.52 -13.02
C ILE A 95 15.71 15.44 -13.90
N LEU A 96 14.59 15.93 -13.38
CA LEU A 96 13.34 16.09 -14.12
C LEU A 96 12.77 17.47 -13.84
N GLU A 97 12.46 18.23 -14.89
CA GLU A 97 11.95 19.60 -14.78
C GLU A 97 10.70 19.67 -13.90
N LEU A 98 10.58 20.78 -13.14
CA LEU A 98 9.42 21.07 -12.29
C LEU A 98 8.23 21.55 -13.15
N ALA A 99 7.70 20.65 -13.96
CA ALA A 99 6.68 20.93 -14.96
C ALA A 99 5.49 19.98 -14.89
N TYR A 100 5.45 19.07 -13.91
CA TYR A 100 4.45 18.01 -13.82
C TYR A 100 3.44 18.30 -12.72
N GLU A 101 2.15 18.13 -13.03
CA GLU A 101 1.06 18.21 -12.05
C GLU A 101 1.12 17.03 -11.06
N GLU A 102 1.67 15.90 -11.50
CA GLU A 102 1.76 14.66 -10.74
C GLU A 102 3.01 13.87 -11.17
N ILE A 103 3.71 13.30 -10.18
CA ILE A 103 4.69 12.23 -10.37
C ILE A 103 4.25 11.09 -9.45
N GLY A 104 3.95 9.94 -10.03
CA GLY A 104 3.44 8.76 -9.35
C GLY A 104 4.47 8.11 -8.42
N SER A 105 4.05 7.02 -7.77
CA SER A 105 4.92 6.24 -6.90
C SER A 105 5.97 5.47 -7.72
N PHE A 106 7.18 5.43 -7.19
CA PHE A 106 8.30 4.70 -7.73
C PHE A 106 8.25 3.28 -7.17
N LEU A 107 7.68 2.38 -7.95
CA LEU A 107 7.57 0.96 -7.59
C LEU A 107 8.72 0.19 -8.26
N PRO A 108 9.26 -0.87 -7.61
CA PRO A 108 10.25 -1.75 -8.25
C PRO A 108 9.72 -2.29 -9.59
N ASP A 109 10.57 -2.29 -10.61
CA ASP A 109 10.27 -2.81 -11.95
C ASP A 109 9.04 -2.17 -12.67
N ALA A 110 8.65 -0.95 -12.29
CA ALA A 110 7.56 -0.19 -12.89
C ALA A 110 8.05 1.09 -13.60
N LEU A 111 7.28 1.55 -14.58
CA LEU A 111 7.41 2.92 -15.08
C LEU A 111 6.68 3.87 -14.13
N ILE A 112 7.22 5.06 -13.96
CA ILE A 112 6.59 6.08 -13.12
C ILE A 112 5.73 6.94 -14.02
N ARG A 113 4.44 6.97 -13.70
CA ARG A 113 3.48 7.82 -14.37
C ARG A 113 3.73 9.27 -14.01
N VAL A 114 3.79 10.14 -15.01
CA VAL A 114 3.86 11.59 -14.83
C VAL A 114 2.69 12.26 -15.52
N LYS A 115 2.21 13.38 -14.99
CA LYS A 115 1.08 14.13 -15.54
C LYS A 115 1.44 15.56 -15.87
N ARG A 116 1.03 16.02 -17.04
CA ARG A 116 1.15 17.42 -17.48
C ARG A 116 0.02 17.76 -18.44
N ASP A 117 -0.58 18.93 -18.27
CA ASP A 117 -1.69 19.44 -19.10
C ASP A 117 -2.86 18.44 -19.16
N GLY A 118 -3.14 17.77 -18.03
CA GLY A 118 -4.19 16.75 -17.94
C GLY A 118 -3.88 15.41 -18.65
N LYS A 119 -2.69 15.25 -19.25
CA LYS A 119 -2.26 14.03 -19.94
C LYS A 119 -1.19 13.29 -19.16
N TYR A 120 -1.05 12.01 -19.45
CA TYR A 120 -0.12 11.11 -18.79
C TYR A 120 0.99 10.64 -19.72
N GLY A 121 2.19 10.57 -19.14
CA GLY A 121 3.41 10.07 -19.72
C GLY A 121 4.12 9.15 -18.72
N TYR A 122 5.32 8.71 -19.08
CA TYR A 122 6.09 7.76 -18.30
C TYR A 122 7.56 8.16 -18.24
N ILE A 123 8.16 8.02 -17.06
CA ILE A 123 9.60 8.19 -16.82
C ILE A 123 10.17 6.90 -16.23
N HIS A 124 11.47 6.70 -16.41
CA HIS A 124 12.23 5.71 -15.64
C HIS A 124 12.47 6.22 -14.22
N GLN A 125 12.90 5.31 -13.33
CA GLN A 125 13.24 5.63 -11.94
C GLN A 125 14.40 6.63 -11.80
N ASP A 126 15.21 6.79 -12.83
CA ASP A 126 16.27 7.81 -12.89
C ASP A 126 15.80 9.18 -13.38
N GLY A 127 14.49 9.35 -13.59
CA GLY A 127 13.90 10.58 -14.08
C GLY A 127 13.95 10.75 -15.60
N SER A 128 14.59 9.85 -16.34
CA SER A 128 14.61 9.95 -17.80
C SER A 128 13.21 9.75 -18.39
N ILE A 129 12.83 10.63 -19.31
CA ILE A 129 11.52 10.60 -19.96
C ILE A 129 11.51 9.47 -20.98
N ILE A 130 10.56 8.55 -20.83
CA ILE A 130 10.32 7.44 -21.75
C ILE A 130 9.22 7.85 -22.73
N VAL A 131 8.13 8.38 -22.19
CA VAL A 131 6.99 8.84 -22.96
C VAL A 131 6.54 10.19 -22.43
N GLU A 132 6.59 11.20 -23.29
CA GLU A 132 6.03 12.50 -22.96
C GLU A 132 4.51 12.41 -22.70
N PRO A 133 3.97 13.22 -21.77
CA PRO A 133 2.54 13.28 -21.48
C PRO A 133 1.67 13.46 -22.73
N LYS A 134 0.94 12.40 -23.08
CA LYS A 134 0.07 12.37 -24.28
C LYS A 134 -1.13 11.44 -24.17
N TYR A 135 -1.18 10.60 -23.15
CA TYR A 135 -2.25 9.64 -22.92
C TYR A 135 -3.31 10.21 -21.97
N ASP A 136 -4.56 9.77 -22.14
CA ASP A 136 -5.67 10.14 -21.27
C ASP A 136 -5.60 9.39 -19.94
N ASP A 137 -5.11 8.15 -19.98
CA ASP A 137 -4.93 7.27 -18.82
C ASP A 137 -3.90 6.17 -19.10
N GLY A 138 -3.53 5.40 -18.08
CA GLY A 138 -2.67 4.24 -18.23
C GLY A 138 -2.34 3.54 -16.91
N ASP A 139 -1.93 2.28 -17.01
CA ASP A 139 -1.59 1.44 -15.86
C ASP A 139 -0.24 1.84 -15.24
N LEU A 140 -0.10 1.51 -13.96
CA LEU A 140 1.15 1.62 -13.19
C LEU A 140 2.01 0.36 -13.25
N TYR A 141 1.45 -0.77 -13.69
CA TYR A 141 2.10 -2.08 -13.64
C TYR A 141 2.11 -2.74 -15.01
N PHE A 142 3.15 -3.55 -15.24
CA PHE A 142 3.25 -4.40 -16.41
C PHE A 142 2.62 -5.75 -16.13
N THR A 143 1.74 -6.19 -17.02
CA THR A 143 1.28 -7.58 -17.08
C THR A 143 2.01 -8.26 -18.22
N GLU A 144 2.85 -9.24 -17.88
CA GLU A 144 3.73 -9.95 -18.82
C GLU A 144 4.54 -9.04 -19.77
N ALA A 145 5.12 -7.97 -19.19
CA ALA A 145 5.95 -6.95 -19.86
C ALA A 145 5.23 -5.91 -20.72
N LEU A 146 3.88 -5.85 -20.71
CA LEU A 146 3.10 -4.78 -21.36
C LEU A 146 2.24 -4.01 -20.35
N ALA A 147 2.14 -2.69 -20.54
CA ALA A 147 1.30 -1.79 -19.76
C ALA A 147 0.18 -1.20 -20.62
N LYS A 148 -1.00 -1.05 -20.02
CA LYS A 148 -2.17 -0.47 -20.69
C LYS A 148 -2.03 1.05 -20.80
N ILE A 149 -2.41 1.60 -21.94
CA ILE A 149 -2.50 3.04 -22.18
C ILE A 149 -3.85 3.40 -22.78
N LYS A 150 -4.36 4.59 -22.49
CA LYS A 150 -5.60 5.12 -23.07
C LYS A 150 -5.33 6.39 -23.87
N LYS A 151 -5.87 6.48 -25.08
CA LYS A 151 -5.81 7.68 -25.92
C LYS A 151 -7.09 7.80 -26.73
N ASN A 152 -7.69 8.99 -26.74
CA ASN A 152 -8.97 9.27 -27.40
C ASN A 152 -10.07 8.28 -27.00
N GLU A 153 -10.20 8.01 -25.70
CA GLU A 153 -11.15 7.04 -25.14
C GLU A 153 -10.92 5.57 -25.54
N GLN A 154 -9.82 5.26 -26.23
CA GLN A 154 -9.49 3.90 -26.65
C GLN A 154 -8.23 3.40 -25.95
N TRP A 155 -8.17 2.09 -25.70
CA TRP A 155 -7.09 1.42 -25.02
C TRP A 155 -6.16 0.69 -25.98
N GLY A 156 -4.88 0.67 -25.64
CA GLY A 156 -3.79 -0.04 -26.31
C GLY A 156 -2.71 -0.45 -25.30
N PHE A 157 -1.54 -0.86 -25.80
CA PHE A 157 -0.44 -1.34 -24.98
C PHE A 157 0.92 -0.76 -25.39
N ILE A 158 1.74 -0.45 -24.39
CA ILE A 158 3.15 -0.09 -24.54
C ILE A 158 4.06 -1.11 -23.87
N ASP A 159 5.30 -1.19 -24.35
CA ASP A 159 6.37 -1.93 -23.68
C ASP A 159 7.07 -1.08 -22.59
N ARG A 160 8.12 -1.64 -21.99
CA ARG A 160 8.91 -0.98 -20.94
C ARG A 160 9.75 0.20 -21.45
N ASN A 161 9.98 0.29 -22.76
CA ASN A 161 10.67 1.40 -23.40
C ASN A 161 9.68 2.47 -23.89
N GLY A 162 8.38 2.30 -23.58
CA GLY A 162 7.32 3.22 -24.00
C GLY A 162 6.94 3.11 -25.48
N GLU A 163 7.45 2.11 -26.18
CA GLU A 163 7.07 1.82 -27.56
C GLU A 163 5.64 1.30 -27.59
N VAL A 164 4.82 1.84 -28.48
CA VAL A 164 3.45 1.37 -28.70
C VAL A 164 3.52 0.05 -29.45
N ILE A 165 3.19 -1.03 -28.74
CA ILE A 165 3.12 -2.37 -29.34
C ILE A 165 1.75 -2.60 -29.97
N ILE A 166 0.70 -2.11 -29.32
CA ILE A 166 -0.68 -2.22 -29.79
C ILE A 166 -1.32 -0.85 -29.71
N GLU A 167 -1.62 -0.28 -30.87
CA GLU A 167 -2.23 1.05 -30.97
C GLU A 167 -3.57 1.12 -30.22
N PRO A 168 -3.86 2.24 -29.53
CA PRO A 168 -5.16 2.49 -28.92
C PRO A 168 -6.30 2.36 -29.93
N GLN A 169 -7.11 1.32 -29.78
CA GLN A 169 -8.24 1.01 -30.67
C GLN A 169 -9.40 0.29 -29.97
N TYR A 170 -9.17 -0.20 -28.74
CA TYR A 170 -10.14 -1.01 -28.01
C TYR A 170 -10.97 -0.16 -27.04
N GLN A 171 -12.24 -0.52 -26.85
CA GLN A 171 -13.12 0.17 -25.91
C GLN A 171 -12.76 -0.17 -24.45
N GLU A 172 -12.41 -1.43 -24.20
CA GLU A 172 -12.01 -1.98 -22.91
C GLU A 172 -10.96 -3.06 -23.13
N ILE A 173 -10.03 -3.24 -22.19
CA ILE A 173 -9.00 -4.29 -22.23
C ILE A 173 -8.68 -4.81 -20.82
N TYR A 174 -8.34 -6.09 -20.71
CA TYR A 174 -7.64 -6.64 -19.55
C TYR A 174 -6.15 -6.74 -19.83
N GLY A 175 -5.35 -6.87 -18.76
CA GLY A 175 -3.91 -7.13 -18.88
C GLY A 175 -3.62 -8.51 -19.48
N PHE A 176 -2.40 -8.68 -19.99
CA PHE A 176 -1.94 -9.96 -20.52
C PHE A 176 -1.83 -11.00 -19.42
N ARG A 177 -2.40 -12.18 -19.67
CA ARG A 177 -2.27 -13.36 -18.81
C ARG A 177 -2.22 -14.62 -19.67
N GLU A 178 -1.22 -15.45 -19.39
CA GLU A 178 -0.88 -16.64 -20.16
C GLU A 178 -0.67 -16.37 -21.66
N GLY A 179 -0.08 -15.22 -21.99
CA GLY A 179 0.23 -14.81 -23.35
C GLY A 179 -0.89 -14.11 -24.11
N LEU A 180 -2.11 -14.00 -23.56
CA LEU A 180 -3.27 -13.39 -24.21
C LEU A 180 -3.86 -12.24 -23.39
N ALA A 181 -4.44 -11.25 -24.07
CA ALA A 181 -5.24 -10.21 -23.45
C ALA A 181 -6.67 -10.24 -24.01
N ALA A 182 -7.67 -10.16 -23.13
CA ALA A 182 -9.05 -9.97 -23.57
C ALA A 182 -9.27 -8.50 -23.90
N VAL A 183 -9.84 -8.23 -25.07
CA VAL A 183 -10.06 -6.87 -25.57
C VAL A 183 -11.47 -6.75 -26.16
N LYS A 184 -12.06 -5.56 -26.02
CA LYS A 184 -13.42 -5.27 -26.48
C LYS A 184 -13.41 -4.27 -27.62
N ILE A 185 -14.02 -4.65 -28.75
CA ILE A 185 -14.20 -3.78 -29.90
C ILE A 185 -15.59 -3.99 -30.48
N HIS A 186 -16.25 -2.90 -30.91
CA HIS A 186 -17.63 -2.92 -31.41
C HIS A 186 -18.63 -3.61 -30.45
N GLY A 187 -18.41 -3.49 -29.14
CA GLY A 187 -19.25 -4.07 -28.10
C GLY A 187 -19.02 -5.55 -27.82
N LYS A 188 -18.08 -6.21 -28.52
CA LYS A 188 -17.78 -7.64 -28.35
C LYS A 188 -16.37 -7.87 -27.86
N TRP A 189 -16.20 -8.90 -27.05
CA TRP A 189 -14.90 -9.36 -26.53
C TRP A 189 -14.29 -10.41 -27.44
N GLY A 190 -12.98 -10.33 -27.61
CA GLY A 190 -12.10 -11.32 -28.22
C GLY A 190 -10.73 -11.33 -27.51
N TYR A 191 -9.76 -12.05 -28.07
CA TYR A 191 -8.44 -12.19 -27.48
C TYR A 191 -7.33 -11.96 -28.50
N ILE A 192 -6.33 -11.19 -28.08
CA ILE A 192 -5.15 -10.88 -28.87
C ILE A 192 -3.88 -11.42 -28.22
N ASP A 193 -2.89 -11.73 -29.05
CA ASP A 193 -1.53 -11.99 -28.62
C ASP A 193 -0.78 -10.69 -28.27
N LYS A 194 0.47 -10.82 -27.80
CA LYS A 194 1.31 -9.69 -27.41
C LYS A 194 1.72 -8.77 -28.56
N LEU A 195 1.55 -9.18 -29.80
CA LEU A 195 1.81 -8.39 -31.00
C LEU A 195 0.52 -7.73 -31.52
N GLY A 196 -0.62 -7.94 -30.86
CA GLY A 196 -1.93 -7.42 -31.26
C GLY A 196 -2.63 -8.25 -32.33
N GLY A 197 -2.10 -9.44 -32.67
CA GLY A 197 -2.75 -10.37 -33.58
C GLY A 197 -3.97 -11.01 -32.91
N TRP A 198 -5.09 -11.12 -33.62
CA TRP A 198 -6.25 -11.85 -33.15
C TRP A 198 -5.93 -13.34 -33.03
N VAL A 199 -6.05 -13.87 -31.81
CA VAL A 199 -6.06 -15.31 -31.54
C VAL A 199 -7.50 -15.80 -31.55
N ILE A 200 -8.41 -15.00 -30.98
CA ILE A 200 -9.85 -15.24 -30.98
C ILE A 200 -10.55 -13.93 -31.39
N GLU A 201 -11.25 -13.96 -32.51
CA GLU A 201 -11.99 -12.81 -33.05
C GLU A 201 -13.11 -12.32 -32.10
N PRO A 202 -13.41 -11.01 -32.07
CA PRO A 202 -14.36 -10.44 -31.13
C PRO A 202 -15.79 -10.89 -31.43
N LYS A 203 -16.38 -11.69 -30.55
CA LYS A 203 -17.75 -12.20 -30.70
C LYS A 203 -18.52 -12.44 -29.40
N TYR A 204 -17.83 -12.45 -28.27
CA TYR A 204 -18.43 -12.71 -26.96
C TYR A 204 -19.04 -11.44 -26.35
N ASP A 205 -20.13 -11.59 -25.62
CA ASP A 205 -20.78 -10.47 -24.92
C ASP A 205 -19.99 -10.03 -23.68
N ASN A 206 -19.29 -10.98 -23.05
CA ASN A 206 -18.38 -10.76 -21.93
C ASN A 206 -17.26 -11.81 -21.94
N ALA A 207 -16.15 -11.50 -21.28
CA ALA A 207 -14.97 -12.35 -21.23
C ALA A 207 -14.16 -12.08 -19.95
N PHE A 208 -13.49 -13.10 -19.43
CA PHE A 208 -12.42 -12.95 -18.44
C PHE A 208 -11.05 -13.31 -19.04
N SER A 209 -9.97 -12.91 -18.36
CA SER A 209 -8.61 -13.32 -18.72
C SER A 209 -8.42 -14.84 -18.64
N PHE A 210 -7.49 -15.36 -19.45
CA PHE A 210 -7.09 -16.77 -19.38
C PHE A 210 -6.41 -17.10 -18.04
N VAL A 211 -6.82 -18.22 -17.45
CA VAL A 211 -6.30 -18.78 -16.20
C VAL A 211 -6.34 -20.30 -16.26
N GLU A 212 -5.22 -20.93 -15.95
CA GLU A 212 -5.04 -22.37 -16.02
C GLU A 212 -5.44 -22.95 -17.38
N GLY A 213 -5.13 -22.22 -18.47
CA GLY A 213 -5.40 -22.62 -19.85
C GLY A 213 -6.79 -22.28 -20.38
N PHE A 214 -7.71 -21.77 -19.55
CA PHE A 214 -9.09 -21.50 -19.95
C PHE A 214 -9.53 -20.07 -19.65
N ALA A 215 -10.51 -19.58 -20.41
CA ALA A 215 -11.20 -18.33 -20.13
C ALA A 215 -12.72 -18.53 -20.13
N ALA A 216 -13.40 -17.93 -19.16
CA ALA A 216 -14.85 -17.88 -19.15
C ALA A 216 -15.35 -16.77 -20.06
N VAL A 217 -16.28 -17.11 -20.95
CA VAL A 217 -16.86 -16.21 -21.96
C VAL A 217 -18.39 -16.31 -21.95
N ALA A 218 -19.05 -15.19 -22.24
CA ALA A 218 -20.51 -15.09 -22.28
C ALA A 218 -21.02 -14.99 -23.73
N MET A 219 -22.08 -15.73 -24.02
CA MET A 219 -22.86 -15.68 -25.25
C MET A 219 -24.34 -15.48 -24.89
N GLY A 220 -24.85 -14.27 -25.08
CA GLY A 220 -26.13 -13.85 -24.52
C GLY A 220 -26.06 -13.80 -22.99
N ASP A 221 -27.00 -14.50 -22.34
CA ASP A 221 -27.09 -14.62 -20.88
C ASP A 221 -26.35 -15.84 -20.32
N LYS A 222 -25.74 -16.68 -21.18
CA LYS A 222 -25.06 -17.91 -20.77
C LYS A 222 -23.55 -17.79 -20.85
N TRP A 223 -22.89 -18.41 -19.87
CA TRP A 223 -21.45 -18.56 -19.78
C TRP A 223 -21.00 -19.96 -20.17
N THR A 224 -19.78 -20.04 -20.68
CA THR A 224 -19.01 -21.25 -20.95
C THR A 224 -17.51 -20.95 -20.80
N TYR A 225 -16.66 -21.96 -20.98
CA TYR A 225 -15.21 -21.83 -21.00
C TYR A 225 -14.68 -22.24 -22.37
N ILE A 226 -13.65 -21.52 -22.81
CA ILE A 226 -12.88 -21.83 -24.01
C ILE A 226 -11.40 -21.99 -23.66
N ASP A 227 -10.70 -22.84 -24.40
CA ASP A 227 -9.24 -22.85 -24.42
C ASP A 227 -8.69 -21.78 -25.39
N LYS A 228 -7.37 -21.75 -25.59
CA LYS A 228 -6.69 -20.74 -26.42
C LYS A 228 -6.90 -20.95 -27.92
N GLU A 229 -7.27 -22.16 -28.32
CA GLU A 229 -7.64 -22.54 -29.68
C GLU A 229 -9.15 -22.37 -29.94
N GLU A 230 -9.88 -21.79 -28.98
CA GLU A 230 -11.33 -21.59 -29.02
C GLU A 230 -12.16 -22.89 -28.99
N ASN A 231 -11.59 -23.99 -28.50
CA ASN A 231 -12.38 -25.17 -28.23
C ASN A 231 -13.24 -24.93 -26.98
N PHE A 232 -14.53 -25.19 -27.12
CA PHE A 232 -15.47 -25.08 -26.02
C PHE A 232 -15.30 -26.25 -25.06
N LEU A 233 -15.06 -25.95 -23.79
CA LEU A 233 -15.02 -26.94 -22.73
C LEU A 233 -16.44 -27.47 -22.43
N THR A 234 -17.45 -26.61 -22.58
CA THR A 234 -18.87 -26.96 -22.46
C THR A 234 -19.70 -26.16 -23.47
N GLU A 235 -20.92 -26.62 -23.77
CA GLU A 235 -21.89 -25.75 -24.45
C GLU A 235 -22.28 -24.57 -23.53
N PRO A 236 -22.56 -23.36 -24.08
CA PRO A 236 -23.06 -22.21 -23.30
C PRO A 236 -24.34 -22.58 -22.53
N LYS A 237 -24.20 -22.71 -21.20
CA LYS A 237 -25.31 -23.20 -20.35
C LYS A 237 -25.32 -22.63 -18.94
N PHE A 238 -24.22 -22.04 -18.47
CA PHE A 238 -24.11 -21.53 -17.10
C PHE A 238 -24.67 -20.11 -17.00
N HIS A 239 -25.21 -19.73 -15.85
CA HIS A 239 -25.73 -18.37 -15.61
C HIS A 239 -24.69 -17.45 -14.98
N GLY A 240 -23.58 -18.03 -14.54
CA GLY A 240 -22.39 -17.36 -14.04
C GLY A 240 -21.19 -18.28 -14.13
N ALA A 241 -20.02 -17.71 -14.31
CA ALA A 241 -18.75 -18.41 -14.35
C ALA A 241 -17.67 -17.47 -13.81
N ILE A 242 -16.66 -18.04 -13.17
CA ILE A 242 -15.45 -17.32 -12.73
C ILE A 242 -14.22 -18.07 -13.25
N TYR A 243 -13.04 -17.46 -13.14
CA TYR A 243 -11.81 -18.09 -13.62
C TYR A 243 -11.49 -19.38 -12.87
N PHE A 244 -10.75 -20.29 -13.51
CA PHE A 244 -10.21 -21.49 -12.85
C PHE A 244 -9.19 -21.12 -11.78
N SER A 245 -9.16 -21.91 -10.72
CA SER A 245 -8.15 -21.83 -9.66
C SER A 245 -8.00 -23.20 -9.02
N GLU A 246 -6.77 -23.70 -8.91
CA GLU A 246 -6.44 -25.03 -8.40
C GLU A 246 -7.18 -26.17 -9.14
N GLY A 247 -7.39 -26.01 -10.45
CA GLY A 247 -8.01 -26.99 -11.33
C GLY A 247 -9.54 -27.03 -11.32
N LEU A 248 -10.20 -26.15 -10.56
CA LEU A 248 -11.66 -26.05 -10.48
C LEU A 248 -12.15 -24.63 -10.78
N ALA A 249 -13.35 -24.52 -11.33
CA ALA A 249 -14.03 -23.24 -11.54
C ALA A 249 -15.47 -23.28 -11.04
N MET A 250 -15.89 -22.25 -10.33
CA MET A 250 -17.27 -22.13 -9.87
C MET A 250 -18.19 -21.74 -11.03
N VAL A 251 -19.33 -22.41 -11.12
CA VAL A 251 -20.36 -22.15 -12.14
C VAL A 251 -21.73 -22.04 -11.51
N GLY A 252 -22.51 -21.07 -11.98
CA GLY A 252 -23.91 -20.89 -11.63
C GLY A 252 -24.83 -21.68 -12.54
N VAL A 253 -25.76 -22.44 -11.96
CA VAL A 253 -26.81 -23.18 -12.66
C VAL A 253 -28.16 -22.70 -12.16
N GLU A 254 -29.07 -22.37 -13.07
CA GLU A 254 -30.45 -22.05 -12.73
C GLU A 254 -31.22 -23.33 -12.44
N ARG A 255 -31.89 -23.37 -11.29
CA ARG A 255 -32.84 -24.43 -10.91
C ARG A 255 -34.19 -23.79 -10.62
N SER A 256 -35.24 -24.60 -10.63
CA SER A 256 -36.61 -24.16 -10.36
C SER A 256 -36.81 -23.51 -8.99
N ASP A 257 -35.88 -23.75 -8.06
CA ASP A 257 -35.86 -23.21 -6.70
C ASP A 257 -34.91 -22.00 -6.52
N GLY A 258 -34.24 -21.54 -7.59
CA GLY A 258 -33.27 -20.44 -7.58
C GLY A 258 -31.95 -20.81 -8.25
N SER A 259 -31.06 -19.82 -8.40
CA SER A 259 -29.69 -20.08 -8.88
C SER A 259 -28.87 -20.76 -7.79
N LYS A 260 -28.14 -21.81 -8.16
CA LYS A 260 -27.18 -22.50 -7.29
C LYS A 260 -25.82 -22.56 -7.95
N VAL A 261 -24.77 -22.66 -7.14
CA VAL A 261 -23.40 -22.76 -7.62
C VAL A 261 -22.82 -24.14 -7.32
N GLY A 262 -22.03 -24.63 -8.28
CA GLY A 262 -21.24 -25.86 -8.19
C GLY A 262 -19.88 -25.64 -8.84
N TYR A 263 -19.09 -26.69 -8.99
CA TYR A 263 -17.74 -26.58 -9.53
C TYR A 263 -17.47 -27.61 -10.61
N ILE A 264 -16.85 -27.14 -11.70
CA ILE A 264 -16.39 -27.99 -12.79
C ILE A 264 -14.86 -28.09 -12.78
N ASN A 265 -14.34 -29.19 -13.32
CA ASN A 265 -12.92 -29.35 -13.60
C ASN A 265 -12.54 -28.85 -15.00
N GLN A 266 -11.26 -28.96 -15.33
CA GLN A 266 -10.66 -28.63 -16.63
C GLN A 266 -11.08 -29.56 -17.79
N THR A 267 -11.92 -30.57 -17.57
CA THR A 267 -12.57 -31.35 -18.64
C THR A 267 -14.03 -30.94 -18.87
N GLY A 268 -14.55 -29.97 -18.08
CA GLY A 268 -15.93 -29.50 -18.15
C GLY A 268 -16.92 -30.35 -17.37
N GLU A 269 -16.45 -31.36 -16.64
CA GLU A 269 -17.26 -32.24 -15.82
C GLU A 269 -17.58 -31.58 -14.49
N MET A 270 -18.81 -31.74 -14.02
CA MET A 270 -19.23 -31.30 -12.69
C MET A 270 -18.54 -32.19 -11.65
N VAL A 271 -17.64 -31.61 -10.86
CA VAL A 271 -16.98 -32.31 -9.74
C VAL A 271 -17.77 -32.13 -8.46
N ILE A 272 -18.33 -30.93 -8.26
CA ILE A 272 -19.13 -30.59 -7.08
C ILE A 272 -20.49 -30.11 -7.56
N GLU A 273 -21.53 -30.87 -7.22
CA GLU A 273 -22.90 -30.61 -7.64
C GLU A 273 -23.39 -29.21 -7.22
N PRO A 274 -24.21 -28.52 -8.04
CA PRO A 274 -24.60 -27.14 -7.77
C PRO A 274 -25.70 -27.07 -6.70
N ILE A 275 -25.33 -27.29 -5.45
CA ILE A 275 -26.23 -27.28 -4.29
C ILE A 275 -26.09 -26.03 -3.42
N PHE A 276 -25.02 -25.26 -3.61
CA PHE A 276 -24.70 -24.09 -2.79
C PHE A 276 -25.43 -22.85 -3.27
N THR A 277 -25.78 -21.97 -2.34
CA THR A 277 -26.36 -20.65 -2.64
C THR A 277 -25.29 -19.66 -3.10
N SER A 278 -24.04 -19.83 -2.64
CA SER A 278 -22.88 -19.01 -3.01
C SER A 278 -21.57 -19.78 -2.78
N GLY A 279 -20.47 -19.27 -3.32
CA GLY A 279 -19.15 -19.85 -3.16
C GLY A 279 -18.02 -18.91 -3.60
N SER A 280 -16.80 -19.34 -3.36
CA SER A 280 -15.57 -18.64 -3.72
C SER A 280 -14.68 -19.50 -4.62
N ASN A 281 -13.66 -18.89 -5.22
CA ASN A 281 -12.60 -19.62 -5.91
C ASN A 281 -11.84 -20.52 -4.94
N PHE A 282 -11.32 -21.62 -5.47
CA PHE A 282 -10.41 -22.47 -4.71
C PHE A 282 -9.09 -21.74 -4.46
N THR A 283 -8.71 -21.66 -3.20
CA THR A 283 -7.43 -21.12 -2.75
C THR A 283 -6.99 -21.89 -1.52
N ARG A 284 -5.72 -22.28 -1.43
CA ARG A 284 -5.19 -23.07 -0.30
C ARG A 284 -5.90 -24.42 -0.17
N ASN A 285 -6.11 -25.11 -1.30
CA ASN A 285 -6.72 -26.44 -1.41
C ASN A 285 -8.19 -26.54 -0.98
N GLY A 286 -8.93 -25.43 -0.96
CA GLY A 286 -10.36 -25.45 -0.66
C GLY A 286 -11.08 -24.17 -1.05
N ALA A 287 -12.40 -24.19 -0.89
CA ALA A 287 -13.27 -23.06 -1.20
C ALA A 287 -14.30 -22.85 -0.10
N ARG A 288 -14.58 -21.59 0.21
CA ARG A 288 -15.74 -21.25 1.04
C ARG A 288 -17.00 -21.40 0.21
N VAL A 289 -18.02 -22.04 0.79
CA VAL A 289 -19.32 -22.27 0.18
C VAL A 289 -20.44 -21.96 1.16
N GLN A 290 -21.57 -21.52 0.64
CA GLN A 290 -22.75 -21.20 1.43
C GLN A 290 -23.87 -22.20 1.13
N LEU A 291 -24.49 -22.73 2.17
CA LEU A 291 -25.69 -23.56 2.07
C LEU A 291 -26.82 -22.87 2.83
N GLY A 292 -27.80 -22.34 2.09
CA GLY A 292 -28.77 -21.41 2.67
C GLY A 292 -28.08 -20.08 2.97
N ASP A 293 -28.06 -19.68 4.23
CA ASP A 293 -27.40 -18.47 4.75
C ASP A 293 -26.08 -18.76 5.49
N LYS A 294 -25.76 -20.04 5.77
CA LYS A 294 -24.56 -20.42 6.52
C LYS A 294 -23.37 -20.78 5.62
N TRP A 295 -22.19 -20.31 5.99
CA TRP A 295 -20.90 -20.60 5.37
C TRP A 295 -20.23 -21.83 5.98
N GLY A 296 -19.59 -22.59 5.11
CA GLY A 296 -18.66 -23.67 5.41
C GLY A 296 -17.46 -23.64 4.46
N TYR A 297 -16.59 -24.64 4.57
CA TYR A 297 -15.37 -24.76 3.76
C TYR A 297 -15.23 -26.20 3.26
N ILE A 298 -15.04 -26.34 1.95
CA ILE A 298 -14.93 -27.63 1.27
C ILE A 298 -13.56 -27.83 0.65
N ASN A 299 -13.14 -29.09 0.52
CA ASN A 299 -12.00 -29.47 -0.29
C ASN A 299 -12.37 -29.60 -1.78
N ASN A 300 -11.39 -29.96 -2.61
CA ASN A 300 -11.55 -30.10 -4.07
C ASN A 300 -12.45 -31.27 -4.53
N LYS A 301 -12.97 -32.08 -3.61
CA LYS A 301 -13.98 -33.12 -3.87
C LYS A 301 -15.37 -32.71 -3.41
N GLY A 302 -15.52 -31.52 -2.82
CA GLY A 302 -16.78 -31.06 -2.23
C GLY A 302 -17.06 -31.63 -0.85
N GLU A 303 -16.08 -32.28 -0.21
CA GLU A 303 -16.21 -32.76 1.16
C GLU A 303 -15.98 -31.58 2.12
N PHE A 304 -16.86 -31.42 3.11
CA PHE A 304 -16.70 -30.37 4.12
C PHE A 304 -15.52 -30.67 5.04
N HIS A 305 -14.61 -29.70 5.13
CA HIS A 305 -13.72 -29.59 6.28
C HIS A 305 -14.36 -28.74 7.39
N ILE A 306 -15.19 -27.78 7.01
CA ILE A 306 -15.99 -26.98 7.93
C ILE A 306 -17.44 -27.06 7.45
N GLU A 307 -18.31 -27.68 8.26
CA GLU A 307 -19.73 -27.78 7.96
C GLU A 307 -20.39 -26.39 7.91
N PRO A 308 -21.40 -26.16 7.04
CA PRO A 308 -22.10 -24.87 6.97
C PRO A 308 -22.85 -24.56 8.26
N GLN A 309 -22.27 -23.70 9.10
CA GLN A 309 -22.84 -23.33 10.40
C GLN A 309 -22.58 -21.88 10.81
N TYR A 310 -21.74 -21.15 10.09
CA TYR A 310 -21.34 -19.79 10.43
C TYR A 310 -22.04 -18.76 9.55
N ASP A 311 -22.54 -17.68 10.13
CA ASP A 311 -23.02 -16.52 9.37
C ASP A 311 -21.89 -15.80 8.63
N ALA A 312 -20.66 -15.84 9.17
CA ALA A 312 -19.46 -15.40 8.47
C ALA A 312 -18.30 -16.36 8.71
N LEU A 313 -17.52 -16.61 7.66
CA LEU A 313 -16.31 -17.43 7.69
C LEU A 313 -15.31 -16.81 6.71
N GLU A 314 -14.25 -16.15 7.15
CA GLU A 314 -13.31 -15.45 6.28
C GLU A 314 -11.90 -16.03 6.41
N VAL A 315 -11.22 -16.19 5.26
CA VAL A 315 -9.80 -16.59 5.25
C VAL A 315 -8.98 -15.52 5.97
N PHE A 316 -8.18 -15.92 6.95
CA PHE A 316 -7.57 -14.97 7.85
C PHE A 316 -6.04 -15.00 7.80
N TYR A 317 -5.42 -16.05 8.35
CA TYR A 317 -3.96 -16.14 8.47
C TYR A 317 -3.52 -17.60 8.39
N ASN A 318 -2.63 -17.92 7.45
CA ASN A 318 -2.22 -19.31 7.16
C ASN A 318 -3.44 -20.25 7.01
N ASP A 319 -3.61 -21.21 7.92
CA ASP A 319 -4.71 -22.18 7.88
C ASP A 319 -5.87 -21.80 8.82
N LEU A 320 -5.94 -20.54 9.26
CA LEU A 320 -7.00 -20.03 10.14
C LEU A 320 -8.03 -19.21 9.37
N PHE A 321 -9.27 -19.34 9.84
CA PHE A 321 -10.40 -18.53 9.44
C PHE A 321 -10.92 -17.75 10.65
N THR A 322 -11.33 -16.50 10.45
CA THR A 322 -12.23 -15.86 11.40
C THR A 322 -13.64 -16.38 11.15
N MET A 323 -14.36 -16.66 12.24
CA MET A 323 -15.71 -17.19 12.14
C MET A 323 -16.68 -16.47 13.08
N MET A 324 -17.93 -16.32 12.64
CA MET A 324 -19.03 -15.78 13.43
C MET A 324 -20.23 -16.73 13.28
N PRO A 325 -20.69 -17.39 14.36
CA PRO A 325 -21.85 -18.29 14.29
C PRO A 325 -23.13 -17.59 13.89
N ASN A 326 -23.42 -16.43 14.51
CA ASN A 326 -24.63 -15.66 14.29
C ASN A 326 -24.34 -14.15 14.26
N TYR A 327 -24.91 -13.45 13.27
CA TYR A 327 -24.82 -11.99 13.17
C TYR A 327 -25.46 -11.26 14.35
N SER A 328 -26.46 -11.86 15.00
CA SER A 328 -27.12 -11.27 16.17
C SER A 328 -26.19 -11.14 17.37
N ASP A 329 -25.26 -12.09 17.53
CA ASP A 329 -24.35 -12.14 18.66
C ASP A 329 -23.14 -11.23 18.41
N ASN A 330 -22.78 -11.03 17.13
CA ASN A 330 -21.66 -10.22 16.67
C ASN A 330 -20.33 -10.56 17.38
N LYS A 331 -20.13 -11.85 17.68
CA LYS A 331 -18.90 -12.36 18.30
C LYS A 331 -18.11 -13.21 17.32
N TRP A 332 -16.84 -12.86 17.18
CA TRP A 332 -15.86 -13.54 16.35
C TRP A 332 -15.04 -14.52 17.17
N GLY A 333 -14.71 -15.64 16.53
CA GLY A 333 -13.75 -16.63 16.97
C GLY A 333 -12.79 -17.02 15.84
N LEU A 334 -11.96 -18.04 16.10
CA LEU A 334 -11.04 -18.61 15.13
C LEU A 334 -11.31 -20.11 15.00
N VAL A 335 -11.28 -20.59 13.77
CA VAL A 335 -11.37 -22.01 13.43
C VAL A 335 -10.24 -22.34 12.46
N ASP A 336 -9.64 -23.52 12.61
CA ASP A 336 -8.63 -23.97 11.67
C ASP A 336 -9.26 -24.58 10.40
N ILE A 337 -8.43 -24.88 9.42
CA ILE A 337 -8.86 -25.47 8.14
C ILE A 337 -9.55 -26.83 8.27
N LYS A 338 -9.42 -27.53 9.41
CA LYS A 338 -10.09 -28.82 9.68
C LYS A 338 -11.43 -28.65 10.39
N GLY A 339 -11.80 -27.43 10.75
CA GLY A 339 -13.00 -27.15 11.53
C GLY A 339 -12.79 -27.22 13.04
N ASP A 340 -11.55 -27.39 13.52
CA ASP A 340 -11.26 -27.37 14.95
C ASP A 340 -11.29 -25.92 15.45
N VAL A 341 -12.11 -25.65 16.46
CA VAL A 341 -12.22 -24.32 17.07
C VAL A 341 -10.92 -24.01 17.80
N VAL A 342 -10.21 -22.98 17.33
CA VAL A 342 -8.95 -22.48 17.90
C VAL A 342 -9.24 -21.40 18.96
N LEU A 343 -10.29 -20.62 18.74
CA LEU A 343 -10.75 -19.58 19.67
C LEU A 343 -12.27 -19.52 19.64
N GLU A 344 -12.90 -19.74 20.79
CA GLU A 344 -14.35 -19.66 20.92
C GLU A 344 -14.86 -18.24 20.59
N PRO A 345 -16.01 -18.11 19.90
CA PRO A 345 -16.59 -16.81 19.54
C PRO A 345 -16.96 -16.00 20.77
N GLN A 346 -16.20 -14.94 21.03
CA GLN A 346 -16.44 -14.06 22.17
C GLN A 346 -15.98 -12.61 21.96
N PHE A 347 -15.20 -12.34 20.89
CA PHE A 347 -14.60 -11.02 20.65
C PHE A 347 -15.40 -10.20 19.64
N ASP A 348 -15.46 -8.90 19.84
CA ASP A 348 -16.12 -7.97 18.90
C ASP A 348 -15.34 -7.84 17.59
N GLU A 349 -14.02 -8.06 17.62
CA GLU A 349 -13.14 -7.94 16.46
C GLU A 349 -11.88 -8.80 16.66
N ILE A 350 -11.36 -9.38 15.56
CA ILE A 350 -10.04 -10.01 15.50
C ILE A 350 -9.30 -9.40 14.30
N LYS A 351 -8.20 -8.69 14.55
CA LYS A 351 -7.38 -8.06 13.49
C LYS A 351 -6.32 -9.01 12.95
N PRO A 352 -5.96 -8.92 11.65
CA PRO A 352 -4.98 -9.80 11.03
C PRO A 352 -3.69 -9.94 11.82
N PHE A 353 -3.17 -11.16 11.85
CA PHE A 353 -1.89 -11.45 12.48
C PHE A 353 -0.74 -10.76 11.74
N ASN A 354 0.21 -10.21 12.50
CA ASN A 354 1.50 -9.78 12.00
C ASN A 354 2.60 -10.35 12.91
N TYR A 355 3.62 -10.98 12.33
CA TYR A 355 4.66 -11.70 13.08
C TYR A 355 4.10 -12.70 14.12
N GLU A 356 3.07 -13.48 13.74
CA GLU A 356 2.36 -14.43 14.61
C GLU A 356 1.55 -13.81 15.78
N LEU A 357 1.40 -12.48 15.82
CA LEU A 357 0.64 -11.76 16.84
C LEU A 357 -0.62 -11.11 16.25
N GLY A 358 -1.77 -11.41 16.84
CA GLY A 358 -3.06 -10.85 16.48
C GLY A 358 -3.58 -9.91 17.58
N MET A 359 -4.47 -8.99 17.21
CA MET A 359 -5.20 -8.17 18.17
C MET A 359 -6.65 -8.64 18.27
N ILE A 360 -7.12 -8.79 19.49
CA ILE A 360 -8.52 -9.12 19.82
C ILE A 360 -9.17 -7.93 20.51
N LYS A 361 -10.44 -7.67 20.20
CA LYS A 361 -11.21 -6.57 20.79
C LYS A 361 -12.41 -7.10 21.58
N LEU A 362 -12.63 -6.59 22.79
CA LEU A 362 -13.82 -6.83 23.60
C LEU A 362 -14.18 -5.56 24.37
N ASP A 363 -15.45 -5.13 24.30
CA ASP A 363 -15.97 -3.98 25.05
C ASP A 363 -15.13 -2.71 24.88
N GLU A 364 -14.79 -2.38 23.62
CA GLU A 364 -13.93 -1.25 23.25
C GLU A 364 -12.45 -1.33 23.70
N LYS A 365 -12.04 -2.45 24.31
CA LYS A 365 -10.64 -2.69 24.70
C LYS A 365 -9.96 -3.70 23.79
N TYR A 366 -8.66 -3.56 23.62
CA TYR A 366 -7.79 -4.44 22.85
C TYR A 366 -6.88 -5.27 23.75
N GLY A 367 -6.66 -6.50 23.31
CA GLY A 367 -5.71 -7.47 23.86
C GLY A 367 -4.87 -8.11 22.75
N LEU A 368 -4.03 -9.08 23.11
CA LEU A 368 -3.16 -9.80 22.18
C LEU A 368 -3.41 -11.31 22.24
N ILE A 369 -3.32 -11.95 21.08
CA ILE A 369 -3.45 -13.39 20.90
C ILE A 369 -2.34 -13.90 19.98
N ASP A 370 -1.90 -15.14 20.19
CA ASP A 370 -1.03 -15.84 19.23
C ASP A 370 -1.84 -16.66 18.20
N SER A 371 -1.18 -17.14 17.15
CA SER A 371 -1.81 -17.93 16.08
C SER A 371 -2.32 -19.31 16.52
N LYS A 372 -2.04 -19.73 17.76
CA LYS A 372 -2.56 -20.98 18.35
C LYS A 372 -3.82 -20.74 19.19
N GLY A 373 -4.32 -19.50 19.23
CA GLY A 373 -5.48 -19.13 20.03
C GLY A 373 -5.17 -18.80 21.49
N ASN A 374 -3.89 -18.76 21.90
CA ASN A 374 -3.55 -18.40 23.27
C ASN A 374 -3.68 -16.90 23.45
N ILE A 375 -4.55 -16.48 24.36
CA ILE A 375 -4.65 -15.09 24.79
C ILE A 375 -3.39 -14.75 25.57
N LEU A 376 -2.52 -13.94 24.99
CA LEU A 376 -1.29 -13.47 25.62
C LEU A 376 -1.59 -12.32 26.59
N ILE A 377 -2.53 -11.45 26.20
CA ILE A 377 -2.97 -10.29 26.97
C ILE A 377 -4.48 -10.14 26.81
N GLU A 378 -5.19 -10.19 27.93
CA GLU A 378 -6.64 -9.93 27.94
C GLU A 378 -6.96 -8.50 27.49
N PRO A 379 -8.08 -8.28 26.78
CA PRO A 379 -8.53 -6.95 26.40
C PRO A 379 -8.60 -5.98 27.57
N GLN A 380 -7.71 -4.98 27.56
CA GLN A 380 -7.62 -3.98 28.63
C GLN A 380 -7.10 -2.61 28.16
N PHE A 381 -6.56 -2.52 26.95
CA PHE A 381 -6.00 -1.29 26.39
C PHE A 381 -7.01 -0.60 25.48
N ASP A 382 -7.11 0.72 25.54
CA ASP A 382 -7.88 1.51 24.55
C ASP A 382 -7.26 1.41 23.15
N VAL A 383 -5.92 1.31 23.08
CA VAL A 383 -5.18 1.19 21.82
C VAL A 383 -3.97 0.28 22.01
N ILE A 384 -3.71 -0.57 21.01
CA ILE A 384 -2.42 -1.24 20.80
C ILE A 384 -1.95 -0.89 19.40
N ASP A 385 -0.81 -0.22 19.28
CA ASP A 385 -0.16 0.09 18.01
C ASP A 385 0.98 -0.91 17.77
N ALA A 386 0.64 -2.00 17.09
CA ALA A 386 1.49 -3.16 16.90
C ALA A 386 2.31 -3.16 15.59
N PHE A 387 2.12 -2.15 14.72
CA PHE A 387 2.51 -2.28 13.31
C PHE A 387 3.60 -1.30 12.86
N THR A 388 4.06 -0.40 13.75
CA THR A 388 5.06 0.62 13.42
C THR A 388 6.48 0.31 13.89
N SER A 389 6.66 -0.61 14.84
CA SER A 389 7.98 -1.02 15.33
C SER A 389 7.97 -2.49 15.75
N PRO A 390 8.89 -3.33 15.24
CA PRO A 390 8.86 -4.77 15.48
C PRO A 390 9.19 -5.16 16.93
N ASN A 391 9.72 -4.24 17.75
CA ASN A 391 10.24 -4.59 19.08
C ASN A 391 9.40 -4.03 20.24
N TYR A 392 8.83 -2.83 20.09
CA TYR A 392 8.06 -2.15 21.15
C TYR A 392 6.74 -1.64 20.60
N LEU A 393 5.65 -2.21 21.10
CA LEU A 393 4.28 -1.80 20.80
C LEU A 393 3.88 -0.66 21.73
N ARG A 394 3.25 0.37 21.16
CA ARG A 394 2.67 1.44 21.97
C ARG A 394 1.31 1.00 22.46
N ILE A 395 1.08 1.13 23.76
CA ILE A 395 -0.18 0.77 24.40
C ILE A 395 -0.80 2.01 25.02
N LYS A 396 -2.13 2.12 25.01
CA LYS A 396 -2.86 3.24 25.60
C LYS A 396 -3.96 2.74 26.53
N THR A 397 -4.10 3.34 27.72
CA THR A 397 -5.28 3.17 28.57
C THR A 397 -5.56 4.47 29.33
N GLN A 398 -6.83 4.85 29.50
CA GLN A 398 -7.24 6.05 30.24
C GLN A 398 -6.54 7.33 29.76
N GLU A 399 -6.45 7.52 28.45
CA GLU A 399 -5.73 8.64 27.82
C GLU A 399 -4.21 8.68 28.03
N GLN A 400 -3.62 7.68 28.67
CA GLN A 400 -2.19 7.59 28.88
C GLN A 400 -1.56 6.47 28.05
N TYR A 401 -0.33 6.71 27.59
CA TYR A 401 0.46 5.83 26.76
C TYR A 401 1.61 5.19 27.53
N GLY A 402 1.97 3.99 27.11
CA GLY A 402 3.10 3.20 27.59
C GLY A 402 3.66 2.32 26.47
N TYR A 403 4.50 1.35 26.84
CA TYR A 403 5.16 0.45 25.91
C TYR A 403 5.10 -1.00 26.40
N MET A 404 4.99 -1.91 25.45
CA MET A 404 4.98 -3.36 25.68
C MET A 404 5.86 -4.03 24.62
N ASP A 405 6.57 -5.10 24.97
CA ASP A 405 7.26 -5.90 23.96
C ASP A 405 6.26 -6.79 23.19
N ILE A 406 6.70 -7.36 22.07
CA ILE A 406 5.88 -8.24 21.25
C ILE A 406 5.47 -9.55 21.95
N ARG A 407 6.01 -9.87 23.12
CA ARG A 407 5.62 -11.05 23.93
C ARG A 407 4.55 -10.70 24.97
N GLY A 408 4.03 -9.48 24.95
CA GLY A 408 3.04 -8.99 25.91
C GLY A 408 3.64 -8.48 27.22
N LYS A 409 4.96 -8.42 27.37
CA LYS A 409 5.57 -7.88 28.59
C LYS A 409 5.48 -6.36 28.56
N ILE A 410 4.73 -5.78 29.50
CA ILE A 410 4.70 -4.33 29.68
C ILE A 410 6.11 -3.85 30.10
N ILE A 411 6.72 -3.02 29.26
CA ILE A 411 8.04 -2.42 29.49
C ILE A 411 7.88 -1.12 30.27
N ILE A 412 6.92 -0.29 29.85
CA ILE A 412 6.59 0.99 30.46
C ILE A 412 5.08 1.02 30.66
N GLN A 413 4.63 1.12 31.91
CA GLN A 413 3.21 1.25 32.22
C GLN A 413 2.64 2.53 31.59
N PRO A 414 1.39 2.52 31.11
CA PRO A 414 0.72 3.72 30.64
C PRO A 414 0.77 4.84 31.68
N GLN A 415 1.45 5.93 31.34
CA GLN A 415 1.66 7.08 32.23
C GLN A 415 1.96 8.39 31.47
N TYR A 416 2.18 8.32 30.16
CA TYR A 416 2.57 9.45 29.32
C TYR A 416 1.38 10.01 28.54
N ASP A 417 1.32 11.32 28.33
CA ASP A 417 0.23 11.95 27.56
C ASP A 417 0.31 11.57 26.07
N ALA A 418 1.51 11.32 25.56
CA ALA A 418 1.79 10.87 24.21
C ALA A 418 3.17 10.20 24.14
N VAL A 419 3.37 9.33 23.15
CA VAL A 419 4.63 8.60 22.95
C VAL A 419 4.98 8.46 21.47
N GLY A 420 6.26 8.57 21.14
CA GLY A 420 6.85 8.32 19.82
C GLY A 420 7.24 6.86 19.62
N LEU A 421 8.01 6.58 18.56
CA LEU A 421 8.61 5.27 18.37
C LEU A 421 9.84 5.11 19.29
N PHE A 422 10.06 3.88 19.74
CA PHE A 422 11.31 3.49 20.39
C PHE A 422 12.37 3.26 19.31
N GLN A 423 13.36 4.15 19.23
CA GLN A 423 14.42 4.15 18.21
C GLN A 423 15.77 4.46 18.85
N GLU A 424 16.81 3.74 18.45
CA GLU A 424 18.16 3.89 19.02
C GLU A 424 18.21 3.81 20.56
N GLY A 425 17.35 2.98 21.16
CA GLY A 425 17.26 2.79 22.61
C GLY A 425 16.66 3.97 23.38
N LEU A 426 16.04 4.93 22.70
CA LEU A 426 15.32 6.05 23.32
C LEU A 426 13.92 6.18 22.74
N ALA A 427 13.00 6.74 23.53
CA ALA A 427 11.68 7.08 23.04
C ALA A 427 11.26 8.47 23.48
N ALA A 428 10.73 9.24 22.53
CA ALA A 428 10.12 10.54 22.81
C ALA A 428 8.82 10.30 23.60
N VAL A 429 8.66 10.94 24.75
CA VAL A 429 7.47 10.82 25.59
C VAL A 429 7.03 12.19 26.11
N LYS A 430 5.72 12.38 26.26
CA LYS A 430 5.12 13.66 26.65
C LYS A 430 4.53 13.58 28.06
N VAL A 431 4.84 14.56 28.90
CA VAL A 431 4.27 14.74 30.25
C VAL A 431 3.98 16.22 30.47
N ASN A 432 2.80 16.55 30.98
CA ASN A 432 2.41 17.94 31.29
C ASN A 432 2.62 18.89 30.11
N ASN A 433 2.22 18.42 28.93
CA ASN A 433 2.36 19.13 27.67
C ASN A 433 3.81 19.36 27.16
N GLN A 434 4.83 18.74 27.77
CA GLN A 434 6.22 18.84 27.33
C GLN A 434 6.79 17.48 26.97
N TRP A 435 7.58 17.43 25.91
CA TRP A 435 8.30 16.25 25.46
C TRP A 435 9.68 16.15 26.08
N GLY A 436 10.07 14.92 26.39
CA GLY A 436 11.41 14.49 26.78
C GLY A 436 11.69 13.09 26.24
N PHE A 437 12.76 12.45 26.72
CA PHE A 437 13.19 11.14 26.25
C PHE A 437 13.52 10.20 27.40
N VAL A 438 13.03 8.97 27.30
CA VAL A 438 13.30 7.88 28.25
C VAL A 438 13.97 6.70 27.57
N ASN A 439 14.73 5.93 28.35
CA ASN A 439 15.25 4.63 27.96
C ASN A 439 14.27 3.49 28.29
N GLU A 440 14.68 2.25 28.04
CA GLU A 440 13.84 1.06 28.21
C GLU A 440 13.52 0.77 29.68
N GLU A 441 14.38 1.22 30.60
CA GLU A 441 14.15 1.17 32.04
C GLU A 441 13.23 2.28 32.55
N ASN A 442 12.59 3.04 31.65
CA ASN A 442 11.74 4.19 31.96
C ASN A 442 12.47 5.31 32.73
N GLN A 443 13.78 5.44 32.51
CA GLN A 443 14.59 6.49 33.12
C GLN A 443 14.73 7.66 32.16
N TRP A 444 14.56 8.88 32.69
CA TRP A 444 14.79 10.10 31.92
C TRP A 444 16.25 10.20 31.49
N VAL A 445 16.47 10.14 30.17
CA VAL A 445 17.75 10.51 29.56
C VAL A 445 17.76 12.01 29.29
N ILE A 446 16.62 12.54 28.83
CA ILE A 446 16.40 13.97 28.65
C ILE A 446 15.05 14.32 29.27
N LYS A 447 15.05 15.19 30.28
CA LYS A 447 13.81 15.56 30.99
C LYS A 447 12.84 16.31 30.07
N PRO A 448 11.52 16.30 30.36
CA PRO A 448 10.55 17.08 29.60
C PRO A 448 10.92 18.56 29.57
N GLN A 449 11.10 19.10 28.36
CA GLN A 449 11.47 20.50 28.14
C GLN A 449 11.13 21.01 26.74
N TYR A 450 10.74 20.14 25.81
CA TYR A 450 10.44 20.50 24.42
C TYR A 450 8.92 20.63 24.19
N ASP A 451 8.51 21.51 23.30
CA ASP A 451 7.11 21.65 22.89
C ASP A 451 6.64 20.44 22.06
N GLU A 452 7.54 19.92 21.22
CA GLU A 452 7.37 18.75 20.37
C GLU A 452 8.71 18.00 20.20
N ALA A 453 8.66 16.69 19.94
CA ALA A 453 9.83 15.87 19.66
C ALA A 453 9.47 14.72 18.71
N LYS A 454 10.38 14.37 17.78
CA LYS A 454 10.28 13.14 16.97
C LYS A 454 11.32 12.12 17.43
N GLY A 455 11.28 10.90 16.88
CA GLY A 455 12.21 9.83 17.24
C GLY A 455 13.68 10.16 16.92
N PHE A 456 14.60 9.41 17.53
CA PHE A 456 16.01 9.46 17.16
C PHE A 456 16.25 8.68 15.87
N SER A 457 17.02 9.27 14.97
CA SER A 457 17.55 8.59 13.80
C SER A 457 18.93 9.17 13.49
N ASN A 458 19.86 8.29 13.15
CA ASN A 458 21.23 8.68 12.85
C ASN A 458 21.94 9.43 13.99
N GLY A 459 21.58 9.13 15.24
CA GLY A 459 22.14 9.75 16.45
C GLY A 459 21.57 11.13 16.79
N LEU A 460 20.65 11.66 15.98
CA LEU A 460 20.02 12.97 16.15
C LEU A 460 18.50 12.85 16.27
N SER A 461 17.88 13.78 16.99
CA SER A 461 16.41 13.89 17.06
C SER A 461 15.98 15.34 16.86
N PRO A 462 14.96 15.60 16.01
CA PRO A 462 14.38 16.92 15.89
C PRO A 462 13.47 17.18 17.10
N VAL A 463 13.68 18.33 17.72
CA VAL A 463 12.91 18.81 18.86
C VAL A 463 12.52 20.27 18.66
N LYS A 464 11.38 20.66 19.22
CA LYS A 464 10.80 22.00 19.07
C LYS A 464 10.84 22.75 20.39
N ILE A 465 11.34 23.98 20.40
CA ILE A 465 11.31 24.89 21.54
C ILE A 465 10.83 26.26 21.07
N ASN A 466 9.87 26.84 21.80
CA ASN A 466 9.26 28.13 21.49
C ASN A 466 8.75 28.21 20.04
N GLY A 467 8.17 27.11 19.56
CA GLY A 467 7.62 27.04 18.21
C GLY A 467 8.63 26.78 17.08
N LYS A 468 9.93 26.65 17.37
CA LYS A 468 10.98 26.41 16.38
C LYS A 468 11.67 25.07 16.58
N TRP A 469 11.96 24.37 15.49
CA TRP A 469 12.64 23.09 15.45
C TRP A 469 14.16 23.24 15.32
N GLY A 470 14.86 22.21 15.76
CA GLY A 470 16.32 22.04 15.71
C GLY A 470 16.67 20.62 16.18
N TYR A 471 17.95 20.29 16.26
CA TYR A 471 18.38 18.92 16.50
C TYR A 471 19.23 18.79 17.76
N ILE A 472 18.99 17.69 18.49
CA ILE A 472 19.76 17.30 19.66
C ILE A 472 20.44 15.95 19.43
N ASP A 473 21.57 15.74 20.08
CA ASP A 473 22.15 14.40 20.22
C ASP A 473 21.43 13.59 21.32
N ARG A 474 21.84 12.32 21.46
CA ARG A 474 21.28 11.37 22.44
C ARG A 474 21.47 11.77 23.90
N THR A 475 22.31 12.77 24.20
CA THR A 475 22.50 13.34 25.55
C THR A 475 21.60 14.55 25.80
N GLY A 476 20.88 15.03 24.77
CA GLY A 476 20.08 16.24 24.80
C GLY A 476 20.89 17.51 24.52
N LYS A 477 22.16 17.37 24.14
CA LYS A 477 22.97 18.50 23.72
C LYS A 477 22.47 18.96 22.36
N LYS A 478 22.17 20.25 22.25
CA LYS A 478 21.84 20.89 20.97
C LYS A 478 23.01 20.76 20.00
N ILE A 479 22.72 20.32 18.77
CA ILE A 479 23.66 20.19 17.67
C ILE A 479 23.34 21.21 16.58
N LEU A 480 22.08 21.28 16.12
CA LEU A 480 21.63 22.14 15.01
C LEU A 480 20.47 23.06 15.43
#